data_AF-B1ZCV3-F1
#
_entry.id   AF-B1ZCV3-F1
#
_cell.length_a   1.000
_cell.length_b   1.000
_cell.length_c   1.000
_cell.angle_alpha   90.00
_cell.angle_beta   90.00
_cell.angle_gamma   90.00
#
_symmetry.space_group_name_H-M   'P 1'
#
loop_
_entity.id
_entity.type
_entity.pdbx_description
1 polymer ?
#
loop_
_entity_poly.entity_id
_entity_poly.type
_entity_poly.pdbx_seq_one_letter_code
_entity_poly.pdbx_strand_id
1 'polypeptide(L)' 'MDDDSLRTDIAFALADACWRYAIAEHLGAPVPEEALTPPEMRGEPDTALRLAYEERQRAFEAWRRARGLA' A
#
# COMPACT_ATOMS: atom_id res chain seq x y z
N MET A 1 -17.49 -16.55 1.23
CA MET A 1 -16.25 -15.76 1.28
C MET A 1 -15.30 -16.55 2.14
N ASP A 2 -14.11 -16.88 1.63
CA ASP A 2 -13.07 -17.48 2.47
C ASP A 2 -12.58 -16.41 3.46
N ASP A 3 -12.47 -16.77 4.75
CA ASP A 3 -12.14 -15.85 5.84
C ASP A 3 -10.77 -15.18 5.60
N ASP A 4 -9.86 -15.91 4.93
CA ASP A 4 -8.54 -15.41 4.56
C ASP A 4 -8.56 -14.38 3.42
N SER A 5 -9.52 -14.50 2.50
CA SER A 5 -9.73 -13.50 1.43
C SER A 5 -10.21 -12.17 1.99
N LEU A 6 -11.17 -12.21 2.94
CA LEU A 6 -11.67 -11.00 3.59
C LEU A 6 -10.59 -10.33 4.44
N ARG A 7 -9.80 -11.13 5.17
CA ARG A 7 -8.69 -10.63 5.98
C ARG A 7 -7.64 -9.90 5.14
N THR A 8 -7.26 -10.47 4.00
CA THR A 8 -6.29 -9.86 3.10
C THR A 8 -6.84 -8.62 2.38
N ASP A 9 -8.14 -8.56 2.10
CA ASP A 9 -8.79 -7.35 1.59
C ASP A 9 -8.72 -6.18 2.56
N ILE A 10 -9.07 -6.42 3.83
CA ILE A 10 -9.01 -5.39 4.87
C ILE A 10 -7.57 -4.93 5.10
N ALA A 11 -6.63 -5.87 5.20
CA ALA A 11 -5.21 -5.57 5.41
C ALA A 11 -4.65 -4.72 4.25
N PHE A 12 -4.96 -5.09 3.01
CA PHE A 12 -4.50 -4.32 1.84
C PHE A 12 -5.13 -2.93 1.79
N ALA A 13 -6.44 -2.81 2.01
CA ALA A 13 -7.13 -1.51 2.01
C ALA A 13 -6.57 -0.56 3.08
N LEU A 14 -6.28 -1.06 4.29
CA LEU A 14 -5.67 -0.26 5.35
C LEU A 14 -4.26 0.18 5.00
N ALA A 15 -3.41 -0.74 4.53
CA ALA A 15 -2.03 -0.41 4.16
C ALA A 15 -1.96 0.58 2.99
N ASP A 16 -2.85 0.44 2.00
CA ASP A 16 -2.97 1.38 0.87
C ASP A 16 -3.40 2.77 1.35
N ALA A 17 -4.38 2.86 2.26
CA ALA A 17 -4.80 4.14 2.84
C ALA A 17 -3.69 4.83 3.65
N CYS A 18 -2.96 4.08 4.49
CA CYS A 18 -1.81 4.62 5.23
C CYS A 18 -0.71 5.14 4.30
N TRP A 19 -0.40 4.40 3.24
CA TRP A 19 0.59 4.82 2.25
C TRP A 19 0.14 6.08 1.48
N ARG A 20 -1.12 6.16 1.04
CA ARG A 20 -1.68 7.36 0.39
C ARG A 20 -1.61 8.58 1.31
N TYR A 21 -1.89 8.41 2.60
CA TYR A 21 -1.74 9.46 3.59
C TYR A 21 -0.28 9.95 3.71
N ALA A 22 0.67 9.02 3.85
CA ALA A 22 2.09 9.35 3.95
C ALA A 22 2.63 10.06 2.70
N ILE A 23 2.17 9.69 1.51
CA ILE A 23 2.52 10.42 0.28
C ILE A 23 1.89 11.80 0.27
N ALA A 24 0.62 11.92 0.66
CA ALA A 24 -0.05 13.21 0.66
C ALA A 24 0.64 14.21 1.59
N GLU A 25 1.12 13.76 2.75
CA GLU A 25 1.98 14.56 3.63
C GLU A 25 3.32 14.91 2.98
N HIS A 26 3.95 13.96 2.29
CA HIS A 26 5.25 14.18 1.63
C HIS A 26 5.16 15.18 0.45
N LEU A 27 4.10 15.10 -0.36
CA LEU A 27 3.90 15.94 -1.54
C LEU A 27 3.15 17.25 -1.24
N GLY A 28 2.54 17.36 -0.06
CA GLY A 28 1.66 18.48 0.29
C GLY A 28 0.38 18.52 -0.55
N ALA A 29 0.00 17.42 -1.19
CA ALA A 29 -1.17 17.32 -2.07
C ALA A 29 -1.75 15.89 -2.04
N PRO A 30 -3.09 15.73 -2.15
CA PRO A 30 -3.71 14.41 -2.18
C PRO A 30 -3.27 13.60 -3.41
N VAL A 31 -3.11 12.28 -3.23
CA VAL A 31 -2.75 11.36 -4.31
C VAL A 31 -4.01 10.86 -5.02
N PRO A 32 -4.14 11.02 -6.35
CA PRO A 32 -5.24 10.41 -7.09
C PRO A 32 -5.11 8.88 -7.10
N GLU A 33 -6.24 8.17 -7.05
CA GLU A 33 -6.26 6.69 -6.97
C GLU A 33 -5.58 6.01 -8.16
N GLU A 34 -5.54 6.70 -9.30
CA GLU A 34 -5.01 6.22 -10.57
C GLU A 34 -3.50 6.51 -10.76
N ALA A 35 -2.83 7.11 -9.77
CA ALA A 35 -1.42 7.41 -9.88
C ALA A 35 -0.59 6.12 -9.99
N LEU A 36 0.08 5.93 -11.12
CA LEU A 36 1.23 5.02 -11.21
C LEU A 36 2.21 5.40 -10.10
N THR A 37 2.82 4.44 -9.40
CA THR A 37 3.74 4.71 -8.28
C THR A 37 5.15 5.05 -8.79
N PRO A 38 5.53 6.32 -9.00
CA PRO A 38 6.88 6.67 -9.39
C PRO A 38 7.85 6.39 -8.23
N PRO A 39 9.17 6.33 -8.48
CA PRO A 39 10.18 6.00 -7.47
C PRO A 39 10.10 6.88 -6.20
N GLU A 40 9.77 8.16 -6.35
CA GLU A 40 9.68 9.14 -5.26
C GLU A 40 8.57 8.78 -4.27
N MET A 41 7.49 8.15 -4.74
CA MET A 41 6.37 7.68 -3.90
C MET A 41 6.70 6.42 -3.08
N ARG A 42 7.91 5.86 -3.25
CA ARG A 42 8.43 4.77 -2.40
C ARG A 42 9.08 5.30 -1.13
N GLY A 43 9.44 6.58 -1.08
CA GLY A 43 10.20 7.20 0.02
C GLY A 43 11.66 6.75 0.09
N GLU A 44 12.50 7.53 0.75
CA GLU A 44 13.89 7.15 1.01
C GLU A 44 13.98 6.06 2.10
N PRO A 45 15.03 5.23 2.13
CA PRO A 45 15.27 4.29 3.22
C PRO A 45 15.11 4.92 4.60
N ASP A 46 14.57 4.16 5.54
CA ASP A 46 14.36 4.58 6.95
C ASP A 46 13.41 5.78 7.15
N THR A 47 12.63 6.16 6.13
CA THR A 47 11.58 7.17 6.25
C THR A 47 10.21 6.56 6.55
N ALA A 48 9.31 7.35 7.16
CA ALA A 48 7.92 6.95 7.39
C ALA A 48 7.21 6.57 6.08
N LEU A 49 7.50 7.30 4.98
CA LEU A 49 6.95 6.99 3.66
C LEU A 49 7.44 5.63 3.14
N ARG A 50 8.72 5.31 3.35
CA ARG A 50 9.27 4.00 2.98
C ARG A 50 8.64 2.86 3.78
N LEU A 51 8.48 3.02 5.08
CA LEU A 51 7.81 2.03 5.92
C LEU A 51 6.36 1.79 5.44
N ALA A 52 5.62 2.85 5.16
CA ALA A 52 4.25 2.74 4.66
C ALA A 52 4.19 2.05 3.28
N TYR A 53 5.14 2.35 2.38
CA TYR A 53 5.24 1.68 1.08
C TYR A 53 5.53 0.18 1.22
N GLU A 54 6.46 -0.21 2.10
CA GLU A 54 6.81 -1.61 2.33
C GLU A 54 5.67 -2.42 2.93
N GLU A 55 4.96 -1.85 3.91
CA GLU A 55 3.77 -2.48 4.49
C GLU A 55 2.66 -2.68 3.44
N ARG A 56 2.45 -1.68 2.56
CA ARG A 56 1.55 -1.82 1.42
C ARG A 56 1.98 -2.94 0.47
N GLN A 57 3.26 -3.05 0.14
CA GLN A 57 3.75 -4.13 -0.73
C GLN A 57 3.52 -5.51 -0.11
N ARG A 58 3.81 -5.67 1.19
CA ARG A 58 3.56 -6.92 1.92
C ARG A 58 2.07 -7.30 1.91
N ALA A 59 1.19 -6.34 2.17
CA ALA A 59 -0.25 -6.56 2.16
C ALA A 59 -0.75 -6.90 0.73
N PHE A 60 -0.21 -6.25 -0.29
CA PHE A 60 -0.53 -6.54 -1.69
C PHE A 60 -0.09 -7.94 -2.12
N GLU A 61 1.11 -8.38 -1.72
CA GLU A 61 1.56 -9.75 -1.97
C GLU A 61 0.68 -10.79 -1.30
N ALA A 62 0.29 -10.56 -0.04
CA ALA A 62 -0.63 -11.45 0.68
C ALA A 62 -1.99 -11.53 -0.03
N TRP A 63 -2.53 -10.38 -0.45
CA TRP A 63 -3.76 -10.28 -1.23
C TRP A 63 -3.70 -11.05 -2.56
N ARG A 64 -2.58 -10.96 -3.29
CA ARG A 64 -2.36 -11.71 -4.54
C ARG A 64 -2.32 -13.21 -4.29
N ARG A 65 -1.59 -13.65 -3.25
CA ARG A 65 -1.45 -15.07 -2.91
C ARG A 65 -2.80 -15.69 -2.53
N ALA A 66 -3.61 -15.00 -1.73
CA ALA A 66 -4.96 -15.46 -1.37
C ALA A 66 -5.88 -15.66 -2.59
N ARG A 67 -5.55 -15.04 -3.73
CA ARG A 67 -6.30 -15.14 -5.00
C ARG A 67 -5.63 -16.02 -6.05
N GLY A 68 -4.51 -16.66 -5.73
CA GLY A 68 -3.73 -17.46 -6.69
C GLY A 68 -3.09 -16.63 -7.81
N LEU A 69 -2.88 -15.33 -7.60
CA LEU A 69 -2.31 -14.39 -8.58
C LEU A 69 -0.78 -14.30 -8.48
N ALA A 70 -0.09 -15.39 -8.15
CA ALA A 70 1.37 -15.42 -8.00
C ALA A 70 2.07 -15.22 -9.35
#